data_AF-A0A839BN42-F1
#
_entry.id   AF-A0A839BN42-F1
#
_cell.length_a   1.000
_cell.length_b   1.000
_cell.length_c   1.000
_cell.angle_alpha   90.00
_cell.angle_beta   90.00
_cell.angle_gamma   90.00
#
_symmetry.space_group_name_H-M   'P 1'
#
loop_
_entity.id
_entity.type
_entity.pdbx_description
1 polymer ?
#
loop_
_entity_poly.entity_id
_entity_poly.type
_entity_poly.pdbx_seq_one_letter_code
_entity_poly.pdbx_strand_id
1 'polypeptide(L)' 'MMTYDRNRNAITTGSRVMINGTGHTGVIKAIHSEGLDAAQVRRSKTVEVEGCEGKFEPIELIRLGMH' A
#
# COMPACT_ATOMS: atom_id res chain seq x y z
N MET A 1 3.02 0.32 -10.61
CA MET A 1 2.84 1.79 -10.47
C MET A 1 3.36 2.26 -9.12
N MET A 2 3.48 3.56 -8.90
CA MET A 2 3.80 4.15 -7.59
C MET A 2 2.61 4.94 -7.04
N THR A 3 2.29 4.73 -5.76
CA THR A 3 1.32 5.54 -5.00
C THR A 3 1.98 6.04 -3.71
N TYR A 4 1.19 6.48 -2.74
CA TYR A 4 1.69 7.08 -1.52
C TYR A 4 1.00 6.53 -0.28
N ASP A 5 1.81 6.22 0.72
CA ASP A 5 1.37 5.74 2.02
C ASP A 5 0.65 6.84 2.84
N ARG A 6 0.23 6.52 4.07
CA ARG A 6 -0.37 7.46 5.03
C ARG A 6 0.40 8.78 5.18
N ASN A 7 1.73 8.70 5.27
CA ASN A 7 2.63 9.83 5.52
C ASN A 7 3.12 10.51 4.24
N ARG A 8 2.51 10.18 3.09
CA ARG A 8 2.91 10.64 1.76
C ARG A 8 4.32 10.18 1.33
N ASN A 9 4.81 9.08 1.90
CA ASN A 9 5.97 8.41 1.34
C ASN A 9 5.57 7.64 0.08
N ALA A 10 6.42 7.70 -0.93
CA ALA A 10 6.33 6.87 -2.13
C ALA A 10 6.33 5.38 -1.77
N ILE A 11 5.35 4.63 -2.29
CA ILE A 11 5.32 3.16 -2.20
C ILE A 11 5.06 2.55 -3.58
N THR A 12 5.68 1.40 -3.80
CA THR A 12 5.61 0.60 -5.03
C THR A 12 5.69 -0.87 -4.66
N THR A 13 5.45 -1.77 -5.60
CA THR A 13 5.74 -3.21 -5.42
C THR A 13 7.16 -3.41 -4.89
N GLY A 14 7.33 -4.28 -3.88
CA GLY A 14 8.61 -4.48 -3.17
C GLY A 14 8.84 -3.53 -1.98
N SER A 15 8.02 -2.50 -1.79
CA SER A 15 8.09 -1.68 -0.57
C SER A 15 7.68 -2.50 0.65
N ARG A 16 8.48 -2.43 1.72
CA ARG A 16 8.11 -2.97 3.03
C ARG A 16 7.19 -1.98 3.74
N VAL A 17 6.04 -2.45 4.20
CA VAL A 17 5.00 -1.62 4.81
C VAL A 17 4.46 -2.25 6.10
N MET A 18 3.88 -1.41 6.94
CA MET A 18 3.05 -1.80 8.07
C MET A 18 1.61 -1.35 7.83
N ILE A 19 0.64 -2.20 8.18
CA ILE A 19 -0.78 -1.85 8.20
C ILE A 19 -1.06 -1.10 9.50
N ASN A 20 -1.47 0.16 9.37
CA ASN A 20 -1.73 1.04 10.49
C ASN A 20 -2.89 0.52 11.35
N GLY A 21 -2.72 0.52 12.68
CA GLY A 21 -3.72 0.05 13.64
C GLY A 21 -3.66 -1.46 13.93
N THR A 22 -3.10 -2.29 13.05
CA THR A 22 -2.94 -3.74 13.31
C THR A 22 -1.50 -4.13 13.66
N GLY A 23 -0.52 -3.29 13.30
CA GLY A 23 0.91 -3.58 13.50
C GLY A 23 1.48 -4.66 12.57
N HIS A 24 0.66 -5.27 11.71
CA HIS A 24 1.11 -6.29 10.77
C HIS A 24 2.02 -5.67 9.71
N THR A 25 3.15 -6.33 9.44
CA THR A 25 4.10 -5.89 8.41
C THR A 25 4.16 -6.89 7.27
N GLY A 26 4.38 -6.38 6.06
CA GLY A 26 4.61 -7.22 4.88
C GLY A 26 5.24 -6.43 3.74
N VAL A 27 5.35 -7.07 2.58
CA VAL A 27 5.87 -6.46 1.35
C VAL A 27 4.73 -6.29 0.36
N ILE A 28 4.65 -5.15 -0.31
CA ILE A 28 3.65 -4.92 -1.35
C ILE A 28 3.90 -5.87 -2.52
N LYS A 29 2.91 -6.70 -2.87
CA LYS A 29 2.96 -7.62 -4.02
C LYS A 29 2.37 -7.01 -5.28
N ALA A 30 1.27 -6.27 -5.16
CA ALA A 30 0.59 -5.64 -6.28
C ALA A 30 -0.10 -4.33 -5.87
N ILE A 31 -0.25 -3.43 -6.84
CA ILE A 31 -1.05 -2.20 -6.73
C ILE A 31 -1.97 -2.15 -7.95
N HIS A 32 -3.26 -2.33 -7.71
CA HIS A 32 -4.33 -2.35 -8.71
C HIS A 32 -4.86 -0.94 -8.93
N SER A 33 -4.83 -0.44 -10.15
CA SER A 33 -5.12 0.99 -10.41
C SER A 33 -5.89 1.25 -11.69
N GLU A 34 -6.34 0.20 -12.36
CA GLU A 34 -7.07 0.31 -13.61
C GLU A 34 -8.32 1.17 -13.43
N GLY A 35 -8.42 2.24 -14.23
CA GLY A 35 -9.56 3.16 -14.22
C GLY A 35 -9.63 4.13 -13.03
N LEU A 36 -8.59 4.19 -12.18
CA LEU A 36 -8.53 5.08 -11.03
C LEU A 36 -7.52 6.21 -11.22
N ASP A 37 -7.89 7.42 -10.80
CA ASP A 37 -6.93 8.52 -10.64
C ASP A 37 -6.06 8.35 -9.39
N ALA A 38 -4.99 9.14 -9.27
CA ALA A 38 -4.05 9.04 -8.16
C ALA A 38 -4.69 9.26 -6.77
N ALA A 39 -5.71 10.13 -6.69
CA ALA A 39 -6.39 10.42 -5.45
C ALA A 39 -7.34 9.27 -5.05
N GLN A 40 -7.99 8.64 -6.04
CA GLN A 40 -8.82 7.45 -5.88
C GLN A 40 -7.97 6.24 -5.47
N VAL A 41 -6.85 5.96 -6.16
CA VAL A 41 -5.92 4.87 -5.79
C VAL A 41 -5.54 4.98 -4.31
N ARG A 42 -5.20 6.19 -3.85
CA ARG A 42 -4.76 6.42 -2.47
C ARG A 42 -5.82 6.08 -1.41
N ARG A 43 -7.10 6.15 -1.74
CA ARG A 43 -8.26 5.97 -0.83
C ARG A 43 -9.15 4.77 -1.21
N SER A 44 -8.61 3.85 -2.01
CA SER A 44 -9.33 2.64 -2.45
C SER A 44 -8.48 1.42 -2.12
N LYS A 45 -9.15 0.30 -1.82
CA LYS A 45 -8.51 -1.00 -1.50
C LYS A 45 -7.83 -1.59 -2.73
N THR A 46 -6.60 -1.15 -2.96
CA THR A 46 -5.85 -1.37 -4.20
C THR A 46 -4.53 -2.10 -3.99
N VAL A 47 -4.05 -2.21 -2.75
CA VAL A 47 -2.72 -2.74 -2.45
C VAL A 47 -2.82 -4.13 -1.84
N GLU A 48 -2.14 -5.11 -2.42
CA GLU A 48 -1.94 -6.43 -1.83
C GLU A 48 -0.64 -6.47 -1.04
N VAL A 49 -0.71 -6.96 0.19
CA VAL A 49 0.45 -7.08 1.10
C VAL A 49 0.67 -8.55 1.41
N GLU A 50 1.92 -9.02 1.27
CA GLU A 50 2.30 -10.39 1.57
C GLU A 50 1.91 -10.80 3.00
N GLY A 51 1.34 -12.01 3.14
CA GLY A 51 0.94 -12.54 4.43
C GLY A 51 -0.33 -11.90 5.01
N CYS A 52 -1.01 -11.03 4.27
CA CYS A 52 -2.27 -10.41 4.66
C CYS A 52 -3.36 -10.74 3.63
N GLU A 53 -4.55 -11.11 4.10
CA GLU A 53 -5.68 -11.39 3.21
C GLU A 53 -6.36 -10.09 2.76
N GLY A 54 -6.69 -10.00 1.47
CA GLY A 54 -7.41 -8.88 0.89
C GLY A 54 -6.51 -7.73 0.41
N LYS A 55 -7.16 -6.59 0.13
CA LYS A 55 -6.51 -5.37 -0.35
C LYS A 55 -6.69 -4.23 0.66
N PHE A 56 -5.68 -3.38 0.73
CA PHE A 56 -5.61 -2.24 1.65
C PHE A 56 -5.60 -0.93 0.88
N GLU A 57 -6.10 0.13 1.51
CA GLU A 57 -5.91 1.47 0.98
C GLU A 57 -4.47 1.91 1.23
N PRO A 58 -3.82 2.60 0.28
CA PRO A 58 -2.50 3.19 0.52
C PRO A 58 -2.44 4.07 1.77
N ILE A 59 -3.51 4.81 2.11
CA ILE A 59 -3.56 5.62 3.35
C ILE A 59 -3.58 4.81 4.65
N GLU A 60 -3.84 3.51 4.59
CA GLU A 60 -3.77 2.61 5.74
C GLU A 60 -2.36 2.05 5.94
N LEU A 61 -1.44 2.28 5.00
CA LEU A 61 -0.09 1.74 5.03
C LEU A 61 0.92 2.79 5.53
N ILE A 62 1.97 2.30 6.18
CA ILE A 62 3.15 3.08 6.58
C ILE A 62 4.38 2.40 6.00
N ARG A 63 5.16 3.12 5.18
CA ARG A 63 6.40 2.61 4.59
C ARG A 63 7.48 2.46 5.67
N LEU A 64 8.10 1.28 5.69
CA LEU A 64 9.23 0.94 6.56
C LEU A 64 10.56 0.89 5.81
N GLY A 65 10.54 0.81 4.47
CA GLY A 65 11.75 0.76 3.65
C GLY A 65 11.49 0.07 2.30
N MET A 66 12.56 -0.18 1.56
CA MET A 66 12.55 -1.05 0.38
C MET A 66 13.11 -2.41 0.80
N HIS A 67 12.49 -3.50 0.32
CA HIS A 67 13.06 -4.84 0.42
C HIS A 67 13.93 -5.14 -0.80
#